data_AF-A0A2M8Q8S2-F1
#
_entry.id   AF-A0A2M8Q8S2-F1
#
_cell.length_a   1.000
_cell.length_b   1.000
_cell.length_c   1.000
_cell.angle_alpha   90.00
_cell.angle_beta   90.00
_cell.angle_gamma   90.00
#
_symmetry.space_group_name_H-M   'P 1'
#
loop_
_entity.id
_entity.type
_entity.pdbx_description
1 polymer ?
#
loop_
_entity_poly.entity_id
_entity_poly.type
_entity_poly.pdbx_seq_one_letter_code
_entity_poly.pdbx_strand_id
1 'polypeptide(L)'
;LGGRSPVGIAEPIVFPNAGVYHPHAPTLVFPDSGAFIAWKQPEATAPVIALLLHQQYIASMQTAFIDDLIARIEAAGAVALPIYAPVQDAKALEHLLAPQGVPLAQAIINTQIVLDPKGRRALFERLGIPVVQAMPYRKGDAAAWAADPQGVHLMDVPSYLAQPEYAGIADIQIAAATQKEDDRIVAIAPQAAAVVAKALNLVALQRKANADKRVAVFFWNYPPGEKNLSASFLNVPRSLETTLAALWAAGYATE
;
A
#
# COMPACT_ATOMS: atom_id res chain seq x y z
N LEU A 1 10.21 -33.53 -19.18
CA LEU A 1 10.34 -33.66 -20.66
C LEU A 1 10.29 -35.11 -21.19
N GLY A 2 10.25 -36.16 -20.36
CA GLY A 2 10.12 -37.54 -20.86
C GLY A 2 11.16 -37.93 -21.92
N GLY A 3 12.38 -37.37 -21.84
CA GLY A 3 13.45 -37.60 -22.83
C GLY A 3 13.34 -36.82 -24.15
N ARG A 4 12.37 -35.91 -24.30
CA ARG A 4 12.25 -35.06 -25.51
C ARG A 4 13.28 -33.93 -25.53
N SER A 5 13.80 -33.64 -26.72
CA SER A 5 14.75 -32.55 -26.99
C SER A 5 14.19 -31.20 -26.55
N PRO A 6 14.99 -30.33 -25.90
CA PRO A 6 14.56 -28.99 -25.49
C PRO A 6 14.47 -27.98 -26.67
N VAL A 7 14.75 -28.42 -27.91
CA VAL A 7 14.66 -27.57 -29.10
C VAL A 7 13.23 -27.02 -29.24
N GLY A 8 13.11 -25.68 -29.24
CA GLY A 8 11.83 -24.97 -29.33
C GLY A 8 11.21 -24.58 -27.98
N ILE A 9 11.83 -24.95 -26.85
CA ILE A 9 11.44 -24.46 -25.53
C ILE A 9 12.19 -23.15 -25.26
N ALA A 10 11.44 -22.09 -24.94
CA ALA A 10 12.05 -20.82 -24.53
C ALA A 10 12.92 -21.00 -23.28
N GLU A 11 14.03 -20.28 -23.21
CA GLU A 11 14.87 -20.29 -22.01
C GLU A 11 14.07 -19.86 -20.78
N PRO A 12 14.34 -20.45 -19.60
CA PRO A 12 13.66 -20.05 -18.38
C PRO A 12 13.97 -18.58 -18.07
N ILE A 13 12.93 -17.83 -17.73
CA ILE A 13 13.09 -16.46 -17.26
C ILE A 13 13.63 -16.52 -15.84
N VAL A 14 14.85 -16.01 -15.64
CA VAL A 14 15.47 -15.92 -14.31
C VAL A 14 15.16 -14.55 -13.73
N PHE A 15 14.28 -14.51 -12.73
CA PHE A 15 13.99 -13.28 -12.01
C PHE A 15 15.10 -12.94 -11.02
N PRO A 16 15.52 -11.67 -10.91
CA PRO A 16 16.44 -11.25 -9.86
C PRO A 16 15.80 -11.41 -8.47
N ASN A 17 16.61 -11.45 -7.42
CA ASN A 17 16.12 -11.61 -6.04
C ASN A 17 15.23 -10.45 -5.58
N ALA A 18 15.49 -9.24 -6.08
CA ALA A 18 14.68 -8.06 -5.91
C ALA A 18 14.53 -7.35 -7.25
N GLY A 19 13.42 -6.66 -7.47
CA GLY A 19 13.18 -5.99 -8.74
C GLY A 19 11.85 -5.26 -8.79
N VAL A 20 11.61 -4.64 -9.94
CA VAL A 20 10.38 -3.91 -10.24
C VAL A 20 9.59 -4.64 -11.32
N TYR A 21 8.35 -5.02 -11.00
CA TYR A 21 7.47 -5.76 -11.88
C TYR A 21 6.53 -4.83 -12.66
N HIS A 22 6.20 -5.17 -13.91
CA HIS A 22 5.05 -4.58 -14.59
C HIS A 22 4.49 -5.57 -15.64
N PRO A 23 3.15 -5.74 -15.74
CA PRO A 23 2.53 -6.71 -16.66
C PRO A 23 2.75 -6.43 -18.15
N HIS A 24 3.19 -5.22 -18.52
CA HIS A 24 3.42 -4.80 -19.91
C HIS A 24 4.91 -4.60 -20.21
N ALA A 25 5.79 -4.91 -19.25
CA ALA A 25 7.23 -4.84 -19.49
C ALA A 25 7.68 -6.01 -20.37
N PRO A 26 8.59 -5.80 -21.34
CA PRO A 26 9.06 -6.86 -22.24
C PRO A 26 9.62 -8.10 -21.52
N THR A 27 10.27 -7.91 -20.37
CA THR A 27 10.87 -8.97 -19.55
C THR A 27 10.12 -9.20 -18.23
N LEU A 28 8.93 -8.61 -18.07
CA LEU A 28 8.11 -8.54 -16.83
C LEU A 28 8.77 -7.85 -15.63
N VAL A 29 10.08 -7.96 -15.46
CA VAL A 29 10.84 -7.45 -14.32
C VAL A 29 12.04 -6.63 -14.77
N PHE A 30 12.23 -5.49 -14.11
CA PHE A 30 13.42 -4.66 -14.18
C PHE A 30 14.29 -4.90 -12.93
N PRO A 31 15.63 -4.83 -13.07
CA PRO A 31 16.55 -5.06 -11.95
C PRO A 31 16.54 -3.94 -10.91
N ASP A 32 16.17 -2.73 -11.31
CA ASP A 32 16.16 -1.54 -10.45
C ASP A 32 15.07 -0.54 -10.86
N SER A 33 14.78 0.41 -9.97
CA SER A 33 13.77 1.44 -10.18
C SER A 33 14.18 2.48 -11.25
N GLY A 34 15.47 2.69 -11.50
CA GLY A 34 15.94 3.57 -12.56
C GLY A 34 15.62 3.02 -13.95
N ALA A 35 15.92 1.74 -14.19
CA ALA A 35 15.57 1.03 -15.42
C ALA A 35 14.04 1.03 -15.67
N PHE A 36 13.26 0.82 -14.61
CA PHE A 36 11.80 0.92 -14.67
C PHE A 36 11.33 2.32 -15.07
N ILE A 37 11.82 3.38 -14.42
CA ILE A 37 11.42 4.76 -14.72
C ILE A 37 11.84 5.18 -16.13
N ALA A 38 13.02 4.75 -16.59
CA ALA A 38 13.49 5.02 -17.95
C ALA A 38 12.60 4.37 -19.04
N TRP A 39 12.03 3.20 -18.74
CA TRP A 39 11.05 2.55 -19.61
C TRP A 39 9.66 3.21 -19.52
N LYS A 40 9.19 3.50 -18.30
CA LYS A 40 7.85 4.06 -18.07
C LYS A 40 7.71 5.50 -18.59
N GLN A 41 8.79 6.28 -18.55
CA GLN A 41 8.87 7.70 -18.96
C GLN A 41 7.69 8.53 -18.42
N PRO A 42 7.48 8.55 -17.09
CA PRO A 42 6.34 9.25 -16.52
C PRO A 42 6.51 10.77 -16.64
N GLU A 43 5.39 11.49 -16.66
CA GLU A 43 5.37 12.94 -16.47
C GLU A 43 6.07 13.31 -15.15
N ALA A 44 6.90 14.35 -15.17
CA ALA A 44 7.73 14.73 -14.02
C ALA A 44 6.92 15.04 -12.75
N THR A 45 5.65 15.43 -12.90
CA THR A 45 4.74 15.76 -11.80
C THR A 45 3.86 14.58 -11.38
N ALA A 46 3.87 13.46 -12.10
CA ALA A 46 3.03 12.31 -11.78
C ALA A 46 3.37 11.78 -10.38
N PRO A 47 2.36 11.54 -9.51
CA PRO A 47 2.61 10.92 -8.21
C PRO A 47 3.05 9.47 -8.41
N VAL A 48 4.01 9.02 -7.61
CA VAL A 48 4.51 7.65 -7.62
C VAL A 48 3.97 6.91 -6.39
N ILE A 49 3.29 5.79 -6.63
CA ILE A 49 2.76 4.90 -5.60
C ILE A 49 3.52 3.58 -5.67
N ALA A 50 4.29 3.27 -4.63
CA ALA A 50 4.94 1.97 -4.55
C ALA A 50 3.90 0.89 -4.20
N LEU A 51 3.99 -0.26 -4.87
CA LEU A 51 3.16 -1.43 -4.58
C LEU A 51 4.08 -2.57 -4.16
N LEU A 52 4.12 -2.92 -2.88
CA LEU A 52 5.00 -3.99 -2.40
C LEU A 52 4.30 -5.34 -2.56
N LEU A 53 4.92 -6.26 -3.28
CA LEU A 53 4.39 -7.59 -3.57
C LEU A 53 5.41 -8.70 -3.27
N HIS A 54 4.94 -9.91 -3.02
CA HIS A 54 5.83 -11.07 -2.92
C HIS A 54 6.13 -11.62 -4.33
N GLN A 55 7.39 -11.96 -4.62
CA GLN A 55 7.82 -12.48 -5.94
C GLN A 55 7.00 -13.70 -6.40
N GLN A 56 6.51 -14.49 -5.45
CA GLN A 56 5.68 -15.66 -5.71
C GLN A 56 4.44 -15.35 -6.57
N TYR A 57 3.84 -14.16 -6.45
CA TYR A 57 2.72 -13.76 -7.31
C TYR A 57 3.07 -13.83 -8.80
N ILE A 58 4.31 -13.45 -9.15
CA ILE A 58 4.83 -13.48 -10.52
C ILE A 58 5.20 -14.92 -10.89
N ALA A 59 5.97 -15.59 -10.03
CA ALA A 59 6.48 -16.94 -10.30
C ALA A 59 5.36 -17.98 -10.46
N SER A 60 4.23 -17.81 -9.75
CA SER A 60 3.06 -18.69 -9.87
C SER A 60 1.99 -18.15 -10.83
N MET A 61 2.27 -17.08 -11.58
CA MET A 61 1.31 -16.43 -12.49
C MET A 61 -0.03 -16.04 -11.83
N GLN A 62 0.00 -15.73 -10.54
CA GLN A 62 -1.14 -15.30 -9.73
C GLN A 62 -1.23 -13.76 -9.66
N THR A 63 -0.92 -13.06 -10.75
CA THR A 63 -0.73 -11.59 -10.74
C THR A 63 -2.01 -10.78 -10.80
N ALA A 64 -3.17 -11.39 -11.03
CA ALA A 64 -4.43 -10.68 -11.33
C ALA A 64 -4.78 -9.56 -10.33
N PHE A 65 -4.59 -9.79 -9.03
CA PHE A 65 -4.79 -8.76 -8.01
C PHE A 65 -3.75 -7.63 -8.08
N ILE A 66 -2.48 -7.96 -8.29
CA ILE A 66 -1.40 -6.97 -8.44
C ILE A 66 -1.63 -6.13 -9.70
N ASP A 67 -1.97 -6.78 -10.81
CA ASP A 67 -2.23 -6.15 -12.11
C ASP A 67 -3.44 -5.20 -12.04
N ASP A 68 -4.50 -5.57 -11.31
CA ASP A 68 -5.64 -4.69 -11.05
C ASP A 68 -5.24 -3.43 -10.26
N LEU A 69 -4.43 -3.58 -9.21
CA LEU A 69 -3.93 -2.43 -8.45
C LEU A 69 -3.03 -1.53 -9.30
N ILE A 70 -2.14 -2.10 -10.11
CA ILE A 70 -1.30 -1.35 -11.07
C ILE A 70 -2.20 -0.56 -12.02
N ALA A 71 -3.17 -1.22 -12.66
CA ALA A 71 -4.07 -0.59 -13.62
C ALA A 71 -4.88 0.55 -12.98
N ARG A 72 -5.34 0.41 -11.75
CA ARG A 72 -6.09 1.47 -11.03
C ARG A 72 -5.22 2.67 -10.69
N ILE A 73 -3.99 2.45 -10.24
CA ILE A 73 -3.04 3.54 -9.95
C ILE A 73 -2.76 4.32 -11.25
N GLU A 74 -2.50 3.61 -12.34
CA GLU A 74 -2.18 4.22 -13.63
C GLU A 74 -3.38 4.93 -14.27
N ALA A 75 -4.58 4.36 -14.18
CA ALA A 75 -5.81 5.00 -14.64
C ALA A 75 -6.10 6.31 -13.89
N ALA A 76 -5.58 6.48 -12.67
CA ALA A 76 -5.67 7.71 -11.90
C ALA A 76 -4.57 8.73 -12.22
N GLY A 77 -3.72 8.48 -13.24
CA GLY A 77 -2.63 9.36 -13.65
C GLY A 77 -1.39 9.28 -12.76
N ALA A 78 -1.29 8.26 -11.91
CA ALA A 78 -0.13 8.00 -11.06
C ALA A 78 0.78 6.94 -11.68
N VAL A 79 2.04 6.91 -11.25
CA VAL A 79 2.99 5.84 -11.58
C VAL A 79 2.85 4.74 -10.54
N ALA A 80 2.46 3.54 -10.97
CA ALA A 80 2.61 2.36 -10.14
C ALA A 80 4.08 1.94 -10.14
N LEU A 81 4.67 1.71 -8.96
CA LEU A 81 6.03 1.21 -8.78
C LEU A 81 5.98 -0.15 -8.04
N PRO A 82 5.72 -1.27 -8.73
CA PRO A 82 5.52 -2.57 -8.10
C PRO A 82 6.86 -3.22 -7.75
N ILE A 83 7.18 -3.30 -6.47
CA ILE A 83 8.47 -3.76 -5.97
C ILE A 83 8.33 -5.09 -5.23
N TYR A 84 9.21 -6.03 -5.54
CA TYR A 84 9.48 -7.17 -4.66
C TYR A 84 10.94 -7.18 -4.22
N ALA A 85 11.15 -7.64 -2.99
CA ALA A 85 12.46 -7.92 -2.42
C ALA A 85 12.29 -9.03 -1.37
N PRO A 86 13.34 -9.80 -1.05
CA PRO A 86 13.28 -10.78 0.01
C PRO A 86 12.93 -10.11 1.34
N VAL A 87 12.10 -10.76 2.15
CA VAL A 87 11.64 -10.18 3.45
C VAL A 87 12.82 -9.86 4.37
N GLN A 88 13.89 -10.66 4.30
CA GLN A 88 15.12 -10.52 5.06
C GLN A 88 16.08 -9.45 4.51
N ASP A 89 15.82 -8.89 3.32
CA ASP A 89 16.71 -7.93 2.66
C ASP A 89 16.09 -6.53 2.59
N ALA A 90 16.04 -5.88 3.76
CA ALA A 90 15.54 -4.51 3.88
C ALA A 90 16.35 -3.50 3.05
N LYS A 91 17.65 -3.77 2.80
CA LYS A 91 18.51 -2.90 2.01
C LYS A 91 18.14 -2.93 0.53
N ALA A 92 17.84 -4.11 -0.01
CA ALA A 92 17.37 -4.23 -1.39
C ALA A 92 16.04 -3.47 -1.59
N LEU A 93 15.10 -3.63 -0.66
CA LEU A 93 13.83 -2.89 -0.72
C LEU A 93 14.06 -1.37 -0.66
N GLU A 94 14.89 -0.91 0.28
CA GLU A 94 15.21 0.50 0.37
C GLU A 94 15.85 1.03 -0.91
N HIS A 95 16.82 0.32 -1.49
CA HIS A 95 17.49 0.76 -2.71
C HIS A 95 16.51 0.95 -3.88
N LEU A 96 15.48 0.10 -3.96
CA LEU A 96 14.42 0.22 -4.97
C LEU A 96 13.47 1.39 -4.68
N LEU A 97 13.11 1.62 -3.41
CA LEU A 97 12.21 2.70 -2.99
C LEU A 97 12.86 4.09 -2.99
N ALA A 98 14.13 4.15 -2.61
CA ALA A 98 14.90 5.36 -2.39
C ALA A 98 16.33 5.20 -2.95
N PRO A 99 16.50 5.09 -4.29
CA PRO A 99 17.81 5.07 -4.88
C PRO A 99 18.53 6.37 -4.49
N GLN A 100 19.78 6.24 -4.03
CA GLN A 100 20.59 7.36 -3.53
C GLN A 100 20.03 8.04 -2.26
N GLY A 101 19.09 7.38 -1.56
CA GLY A 101 18.52 7.88 -0.29
C GLY A 101 17.34 8.85 -0.47
N VAL A 102 16.88 9.09 -1.70
CA VAL A 102 15.71 9.96 -1.97
C VAL A 102 14.51 9.08 -2.32
N PRO A 103 13.42 9.08 -1.52
CA PRO A 103 12.23 8.31 -1.83
C PRO A 103 11.63 8.67 -3.20
N LEU A 104 11.49 7.69 -4.09
CA LEU A 104 10.80 7.85 -5.37
C LEU A 104 9.28 7.91 -5.20
N ALA A 105 8.75 7.11 -4.28
CA ALA A 105 7.33 7.01 -4.00
C ALA A 105 6.89 8.04 -2.95
N GLN A 106 5.65 8.51 -3.06
CA GLN A 106 5.01 9.39 -2.05
C GLN A 106 4.03 8.62 -1.16
N ALA A 107 3.66 7.40 -1.52
CA ALA A 107 2.89 6.49 -0.68
C ALA A 107 3.22 5.04 -1.07
N ILE A 108 2.98 4.12 -0.14
CA ILE A 108 3.18 2.69 -0.33
C ILE A 108 1.85 1.96 -0.11
N ILE A 109 1.50 1.05 -1.02
CA ILE A 109 0.49 0.02 -0.81
C ILE A 109 1.23 -1.29 -0.56
N ASN A 110 1.13 -1.83 0.65
CA ASN A 110 1.70 -3.11 1.01
C ASN A 110 0.70 -4.24 0.70
N THR A 111 1.13 -5.31 0.03
CA THR A 111 0.37 -6.56 -0.11
C THR A 111 1.11 -7.77 0.48
N GLN A 112 2.25 -7.53 1.12
CA GLN A 112 3.10 -8.55 1.71
C GLN A 112 2.71 -8.81 3.18
N ILE A 113 3.01 -10.02 3.67
CA ILE A 113 3.11 -10.25 5.11
C ILE A 113 4.21 -9.38 5.72
N VAL A 114 3.99 -8.93 6.95
CA VAL A 114 5.06 -8.35 7.77
C VAL A 114 5.53 -9.42 8.75
N LEU A 115 6.83 -9.73 8.72
CA LEU A 115 7.49 -10.70 9.62
C LEU A 115 8.56 -10.05 10.51
N ASP A 116 9.13 -8.92 10.08
CA ASP A 116 10.04 -8.08 10.88
C ASP A 116 9.43 -6.68 11.04
N PRO A 117 8.49 -6.50 11.98
CA PRO A 117 7.78 -5.24 12.10
C PRO A 117 8.67 -4.12 12.66
N LYS A 118 9.76 -4.45 13.38
CA LYS A 118 10.74 -3.46 13.88
C LYS A 118 11.59 -2.89 12.75
N GLY A 119 12.18 -3.75 11.92
CA GLY A 119 12.95 -3.30 10.75
C GLY A 119 12.07 -2.56 9.76
N ARG A 120 10.82 -3.02 9.57
CA ARG A 120 9.86 -2.37 8.69
C ARG A 120 9.46 -0.97 9.18
N ARG A 121 9.21 -0.82 10.48
CA ARG A 121 9.00 0.50 11.12
C ARG A 121 10.17 1.44 10.87
N ALA A 122 11.39 1.00 11.16
CA ALA A 122 12.59 1.83 11.00
C ALA A 122 12.80 2.27 9.53
N LEU A 123 12.51 1.38 8.57
CA LEU A 123 12.53 1.73 7.15
C LEU A 123 11.48 2.80 6.83
N PHE A 124 10.23 2.61 7.24
CA PHE A 124 9.15 3.55 6.92
C PHE A 124 9.32 4.91 7.60
N GLU A 125 9.78 4.95 8.85
CA GLU A 125 10.11 6.20 9.55
C GLU A 125 11.20 6.99 8.82
N ARG A 126 12.21 6.30 8.29
CA ARG A 126 13.28 6.94 7.53
C ARG A 126 12.85 7.42 6.14
N LEU A 127 11.99 6.67 5.46
CA LEU A 127 11.42 7.10 4.18
C LEU A 127 10.46 8.29 4.37
N GLY A 128 9.79 8.36 5.52
CA GLY A 128 8.88 9.46 5.86
C GLY A 128 7.62 9.52 5.00
N ILE A 129 7.23 8.41 4.37
CA ILE A 129 6.04 8.32 3.51
C ILE A 129 4.99 7.37 4.07
N PRO A 130 3.68 7.66 3.88
CA PRO A 130 2.61 6.83 4.40
C PRO A 130 2.54 5.45 3.74
N VAL A 131 2.17 4.44 4.54
CA VAL A 131 2.01 3.05 4.11
C VAL A 131 0.62 2.56 4.45
N VAL A 132 -0.13 2.14 3.43
CA VAL A 132 -1.43 1.47 3.56
C VAL A 132 -1.31 0.00 3.16
N GLN A 133 -2.32 -0.83 3.46
CA GLN A 133 -2.26 -2.26 3.14
C GLN A 133 -3.51 -2.79 2.46
N ALA A 134 -3.27 -3.66 1.48
CA ALA A 134 -4.27 -4.39 0.73
C ALA A 134 -3.98 -5.89 0.82
N MET A 135 -4.82 -6.64 1.53
CA MET A 135 -4.64 -8.09 1.72
C MET A 135 -5.76 -8.89 1.05
N PRO A 136 -5.47 -10.13 0.60
CA PRO A 136 -6.48 -11.02 0.07
C PRO A 136 -7.22 -11.78 1.20
N TYR A 137 -8.52 -11.97 1.03
CA TYR A 137 -9.32 -12.95 1.76
C TYR A 137 -9.09 -14.35 1.17
N ARG A 138 -8.61 -15.29 1.98
CA ARG A 138 -8.17 -16.62 1.51
C ARG A 138 -9.16 -17.76 1.75
N LYS A 139 -10.30 -17.48 2.37
CA LYS A 139 -11.31 -18.50 2.74
C LYS A 139 -12.45 -18.63 1.73
N GLY A 140 -12.34 -17.96 0.59
CA GLY A 140 -13.30 -18.04 -0.50
C GLY A 140 -13.28 -16.79 -1.36
N ASP A 141 -14.34 -16.66 -2.14
CA ASP A 141 -14.59 -15.54 -3.06
C ASP A 141 -15.08 -14.27 -2.34
N ALA A 142 -15.35 -13.22 -3.11
CA ALA A 142 -15.83 -11.95 -2.59
C ALA A 142 -17.18 -12.04 -1.87
N ALA A 143 -18.06 -12.95 -2.29
CA ALA A 143 -19.36 -13.16 -1.65
C ALA A 143 -19.19 -13.88 -0.31
N ALA A 144 -18.26 -14.84 -0.23
CA ALA A 144 -17.90 -15.50 1.02
C ALA A 144 -17.29 -14.49 2.02
N TRP A 145 -16.45 -13.56 1.56
CA TRP A 145 -15.95 -12.47 2.40
C TRP A 145 -17.08 -11.55 2.88
N ALA A 146 -17.98 -11.13 1.98
CA ALA A 146 -19.09 -10.24 2.34
C ALA A 146 -20.08 -10.87 3.35
N ALA A 147 -20.19 -12.20 3.37
CA ALA A 147 -21.00 -12.94 4.32
C ALA A 147 -20.26 -13.31 5.62
N ASP A 148 -18.94 -13.10 5.70
CA ASP A 148 -18.15 -13.41 6.89
C ASP A 148 -18.29 -12.28 7.94
N PRO A 149 -18.90 -12.53 9.10
CA PRO A 149 -19.08 -11.52 10.14
C PRO A 149 -17.76 -11.06 10.77
N GLN A 150 -16.67 -11.83 10.63
CA GLN A 150 -15.34 -11.45 11.10
C GLN A 150 -14.57 -10.65 10.05
N GLY A 151 -14.76 -10.97 8.76
CA GLY A 151 -14.10 -10.35 7.60
C GLY A 151 -12.59 -10.62 7.49
N VAL A 152 -11.89 -10.81 8.61
CA VAL A 152 -10.48 -11.20 8.70
C VAL A 152 -10.36 -12.47 9.53
N HIS A 153 -9.74 -13.49 8.96
CA HIS A 153 -9.57 -14.76 9.64
C HIS A 153 -8.54 -14.67 10.79
N LEU A 154 -8.84 -15.29 11.93
CA LEU A 154 -8.03 -15.17 13.15
C LEU A 154 -6.54 -15.53 12.95
N MET A 155 -6.24 -16.53 12.10
CA MET A 155 -4.86 -16.94 11.83
C MET A 155 -4.07 -15.91 10.99
N ASP A 156 -4.75 -15.02 10.26
CA ASP A 156 -4.12 -13.97 9.47
C ASP A 156 -3.81 -12.73 10.32
N VAL A 157 -4.49 -12.56 11.46
CA VAL A 157 -4.37 -11.38 12.35
C VAL A 157 -2.92 -11.06 12.74
N PRO A 158 -2.09 -12.03 13.19
CA PRO A 158 -0.72 -11.69 13.58
C PRO A 158 0.10 -11.07 12.45
N SER A 159 0.05 -11.64 11.25
CA SER A 159 0.93 -11.28 10.12
C SER A 159 0.37 -10.17 9.23
N TYR A 160 -0.94 -9.97 9.23
CA TYR A 160 -1.64 -9.01 8.37
C TYR A 160 -2.32 -7.87 9.13
N LEU A 161 -2.49 -7.93 10.45
CA LEU A 161 -3.01 -6.80 11.23
C LEU A 161 -2.00 -6.36 12.28
N ALA A 162 -1.72 -7.19 13.29
CA ALA A 162 -0.95 -6.77 14.46
C ALA A 162 0.51 -6.38 14.13
N GLN A 163 1.22 -7.17 13.32
CA GLN A 163 2.59 -6.83 12.90
C GLN A 163 2.64 -5.62 11.96
N PRO A 164 1.79 -5.50 10.92
CA PRO A 164 1.65 -4.28 10.14
C PRO A 164 1.36 -3.03 10.97
N GLU A 165 0.42 -3.09 11.92
CA GLU A 165 0.10 -1.97 12.82
C GLU A 165 1.30 -1.57 13.68
N TYR A 166 2.04 -2.55 14.22
CA TYR A 166 3.28 -2.28 14.94
C TYR A 166 4.35 -1.60 14.06
N ALA A 167 4.34 -1.91 12.75
CA ALA A 167 5.21 -1.29 11.76
C ALA A 167 4.77 0.11 11.32
N GLY A 168 3.62 0.61 11.79
CA GLY A 168 3.05 1.90 11.41
C GLY A 168 2.26 1.87 10.09
N ILE A 169 1.89 0.68 9.59
CA ILE A 169 1.03 0.55 8.42
C ILE A 169 -0.41 0.86 8.84
N ALA A 170 -1.07 1.75 8.10
CA ALA A 170 -2.43 2.21 8.37
C ALA A 170 -3.45 1.64 7.37
N ASP A 171 -4.73 1.85 7.64
CA ASP A 171 -5.84 1.55 6.71
C ASP A 171 -5.75 0.15 6.07
N ILE A 172 -5.57 -0.88 6.89
CA ILE A 172 -5.44 -2.26 6.42
C ILE A 172 -6.79 -2.75 5.91
N GLN A 173 -6.88 -3.11 4.63
CA GLN A 173 -8.14 -3.52 3.98
C GLN A 173 -8.03 -4.89 3.32
N ILE A 174 -9.12 -5.65 3.37
CA ILE A 174 -9.35 -6.79 2.48
C ILE A 174 -9.68 -6.22 1.09
N ALA A 175 -8.80 -6.43 0.11
CA ALA A 175 -8.94 -5.85 -1.22
C ALA A 175 -9.04 -6.87 -2.35
N ALA A 176 -8.89 -8.16 -2.02
CA ALA A 176 -8.97 -9.27 -2.96
C ALA A 176 -9.58 -10.50 -2.31
N ALA A 177 -10.00 -11.46 -3.12
CA ALA A 177 -10.49 -12.76 -2.68
C ALA A 177 -10.06 -13.86 -3.67
N THR A 178 -10.13 -15.11 -3.23
CA THR A 178 -9.81 -16.27 -4.09
C THR A 178 -11.05 -16.74 -4.82
N GLN A 179 -11.05 -16.71 -6.16
CA GLN A 179 -12.11 -17.28 -6.99
C GLN A 179 -12.17 -18.81 -6.81
N LYS A 180 -13.38 -19.37 -6.82
CA LYS A 180 -13.57 -20.82 -6.61
C LYS A 180 -13.33 -21.63 -7.88
N GLU A 181 -13.49 -21.00 -9.03
CA GLU A 181 -13.43 -21.63 -10.34
C GLU A 181 -12.01 -22.07 -10.71
N ASP A 182 -11.02 -21.24 -10.38
CA ASP A 182 -9.62 -21.42 -10.81
C ASP A 182 -8.58 -21.02 -9.74
N ASP A 183 -9.01 -20.82 -8.49
CA ASP A 183 -8.16 -20.43 -7.35
C ASP A 183 -7.38 -19.11 -7.58
N ARG A 184 -7.81 -18.27 -8.52
CA ARG A 184 -7.15 -16.98 -8.76
C ARG A 184 -7.45 -15.98 -7.66
N ILE A 185 -6.42 -15.22 -7.27
CA ILE A 185 -6.58 -14.09 -6.36
C ILE A 185 -6.96 -12.88 -7.19
N VAL A 186 -8.21 -12.42 -7.05
CA VAL A 186 -8.79 -11.31 -7.82
C VAL A 186 -9.23 -10.19 -6.91
N ALA A 187 -9.19 -8.96 -7.41
CA ALA A 187 -9.60 -7.78 -6.67
C ALA A 187 -11.10 -7.82 -6.32
N ILE A 188 -11.43 -7.41 -5.09
CA ILE A 188 -12.77 -6.99 -4.73
C ILE A 188 -12.88 -5.52 -5.15
N ALA A 189 -13.49 -5.27 -6.31
CA ALA A 189 -13.45 -3.99 -7.00
C ALA A 189 -13.66 -2.73 -6.12
N PRO A 190 -14.69 -2.61 -5.25
CA PRO A 190 -14.86 -1.43 -4.41
C PRO A 190 -13.75 -1.28 -3.36
N GLN A 191 -13.21 -2.38 -2.85
CA GLN A 191 -12.15 -2.36 -1.84
C GLN A 191 -10.79 -1.99 -2.44
N ALA A 192 -10.44 -2.60 -3.58
CA ALA A 192 -9.24 -2.23 -4.32
C ALA A 192 -9.27 -0.75 -4.76
N ALA A 193 -10.43 -0.25 -5.19
CA ALA A 193 -10.62 1.17 -5.47
C ALA A 193 -10.41 2.05 -4.23
N ALA A 194 -10.94 1.65 -3.07
CA ALA A 194 -10.79 2.41 -1.82
C ALA A 194 -9.32 2.50 -1.37
N VAL A 195 -8.55 1.41 -1.46
CA VAL A 195 -7.11 1.41 -1.15
C VAL A 195 -6.35 2.37 -2.05
N VAL A 196 -6.55 2.27 -3.38
CA VAL A 196 -5.85 3.14 -4.33
C VAL A 196 -6.24 4.60 -4.13
N ALA A 197 -7.53 4.88 -3.93
CA ALA A 197 -8.02 6.22 -3.64
C ALA A 197 -7.42 6.77 -2.34
N LYS A 198 -7.30 5.96 -1.29
CA LYS A 198 -6.65 6.36 -0.04
C LYS A 198 -5.18 6.73 -0.25
N ALA A 199 -4.41 5.90 -0.97
CA ALA A 199 -3.01 6.18 -1.27
C ALA A 199 -2.86 7.50 -2.06
N LEU A 200 -3.68 7.72 -3.09
CA LEU A 200 -3.69 8.95 -3.88
C LEU A 200 -4.08 10.19 -3.05
N ASN A 201 -5.09 10.06 -2.18
CA ASN A 201 -5.50 11.14 -1.28
C ASN A 201 -4.40 11.52 -0.28
N LEU A 202 -3.61 10.55 0.19
CA LEU A 202 -2.45 10.82 1.04
C LEU A 202 -1.35 11.57 0.28
N VAL A 203 -1.13 11.27 -1.00
CA VAL A 203 -0.21 12.05 -1.84
C VAL A 203 -0.75 13.45 -2.12
N ALA A 204 -2.04 13.58 -2.40
CA ALA A 204 -2.69 14.88 -2.57
C ALA A 204 -2.58 15.74 -1.30
N LEU A 205 -2.74 15.13 -0.11
CA LEU A 205 -2.56 15.81 1.17
C LEU A 205 -1.11 16.30 1.37
N GLN A 206 -0.10 15.52 0.97
CA GLN A 206 1.30 15.93 1.05
C GLN A 206 1.61 17.13 0.12
N ARG A 207 1.03 17.14 -1.08
CA ARG A 207 1.29 18.19 -2.09
C ARG A 207 0.51 19.48 -1.85
N LYS A 208 -0.60 19.42 -1.12
CA LYS A 208 -1.47 20.58 -0.88
C LYS A 208 -0.78 21.57 0.06
N ALA A 209 -0.83 22.86 -0.26
CA ALA A 209 -0.40 23.90 0.67
C ALA A 209 -1.30 23.89 1.93
N ASN A 210 -0.73 24.20 3.09
CA ASN A 210 -1.48 24.17 4.35
C ASN A 210 -2.70 25.11 4.34
N ALA A 211 -2.58 26.27 3.68
CA ALA A 211 -3.68 27.23 3.54
C ALA A 211 -4.90 26.66 2.79
N ASP A 212 -4.68 25.69 1.90
CA ASP A 212 -5.75 25.08 1.11
C ASP A 212 -6.30 23.79 1.75
N LYS A 213 -5.67 23.28 2.82
CA LYS A 213 -6.13 22.07 3.51
C LYS A 213 -7.38 22.37 4.33
N ARG A 214 -8.39 21.52 4.17
CA ARG A 214 -9.63 21.57 4.96
C ARG A 214 -9.60 20.42 5.95
N VAL A 215 -9.57 20.74 7.24
CA VAL A 215 -9.47 19.77 8.33
C VAL A 215 -10.82 19.75 9.06
N ALA A 216 -11.45 18.57 9.13
CA ALA A 216 -12.65 18.36 9.93
C ALA A 216 -12.27 17.71 11.26
N VAL A 217 -12.79 18.23 12.36
CA VAL A 217 -12.60 17.67 13.70
C VAL A 217 -13.93 17.17 14.22
N PHE A 218 -13.99 15.87 14.54
CA PHE A 218 -15.16 15.25 15.16
C PHE A 218 -14.91 15.11 16.66
N PHE A 219 -15.93 15.43 17.45
CA PHE A 219 -15.91 15.22 18.90
C PHE A 219 -17.18 14.51 19.35
N TRP A 220 -17.06 13.76 20.44
CA TRP A 220 -18.19 13.07 21.04
C TRP A 220 -18.88 13.97 22.06
N ASN A 221 -20.20 14.06 21.97
CA ASN A 221 -21.04 14.83 22.88
C ASN A 221 -22.38 14.12 23.08
N TYR A 222 -22.37 13.04 23.85
CA TYR A 222 -23.57 12.26 24.17
C TYR A 222 -23.63 11.86 25.65
N PRO A 223 -24.75 12.12 26.35
CA PRO A 223 -25.88 12.95 25.93
C PRO A 223 -25.44 14.39 25.61
N PRO A 224 -26.17 15.16 24.79
CA PRO A 224 -25.76 16.53 24.46
C PRO A 224 -25.65 17.40 25.72
N GLY A 225 -24.51 18.06 25.90
CA GLY A 225 -24.34 19.05 26.96
C GLY A 225 -22.90 19.52 27.10
N GLU A 226 -22.69 20.72 27.62
CA GLU A 226 -21.37 21.32 27.83
C GLU A 226 -20.46 20.42 28.69
N LYS A 227 -21.04 19.71 29.66
CA LYS A 227 -20.33 18.78 30.56
C LYS A 227 -20.02 17.42 29.94
N ASN A 228 -20.58 17.12 28.78
CA ASN A 228 -20.50 15.81 28.14
C ASN A 228 -19.55 15.79 26.93
N LEU A 229 -18.91 16.93 26.64
CA LEU A 229 -17.76 17.00 25.75
C LEU A 229 -16.57 16.34 26.45
N SER A 230 -16.31 15.07 26.15
CA SER A 230 -15.35 14.27 26.88
C SER A 230 -14.61 13.29 25.97
N ALA A 231 -13.38 12.98 26.36
CA ALA A 231 -12.56 11.90 25.83
C ALA A 231 -11.73 11.31 26.99
N SER A 232 -11.35 10.04 26.91
CA SER A 232 -10.68 9.32 28.01
C SER A 232 -9.40 10.05 28.46
N PHE A 233 -9.43 10.59 29.69
CA PHE A 233 -8.32 11.34 30.32
C PHE A 233 -7.78 12.53 29.52
N LEU A 234 -8.58 13.10 28.61
CA LEU A 234 -8.19 14.24 27.78
C LEU A 234 -9.04 15.48 28.10
N ASN A 235 -8.39 16.61 28.35
CA ASN A 235 -9.08 17.91 28.42
C ASN A 235 -9.41 18.37 27.00
N VAL A 236 -10.61 18.02 26.51
CA VAL A 236 -11.02 18.26 25.12
C VAL A 236 -11.01 19.75 24.75
N PRO A 237 -11.64 20.68 25.51
CA PRO A 237 -11.60 22.11 25.17
C PRO A 237 -10.18 22.65 25.01
N ARG A 238 -9.30 22.37 26.00
CA ARG A 238 -7.92 22.84 25.96
C ARG A 238 -7.13 22.21 24.81
N SER A 239 -7.39 20.95 24.49
CA SER A 239 -6.73 20.26 23.37
C SER A 239 -7.15 20.83 22.02
N LEU A 240 -8.43 21.21 21.86
CA LEU A 240 -8.91 21.87 20.65
C LEU A 240 -8.29 23.25 20.49
N GLU A 241 -8.28 24.07 21.55
CA GLU A 241 -7.66 25.39 21.54
C GLU A 241 -6.19 25.33 21.11
N THR A 242 -5.38 24.44 21.74
CA THR A 242 -3.95 24.33 21.41
C THR A 242 -3.71 23.75 20.03
N THR A 243 -4.53 22.80 19.58
CA THR A 243 -4.42 22.21 18.23
C THR A 243 -4.76 23.24 17.15
N LEU A 244 -5.85 24.02 17.33
CA LEU A 244 -6.23 25.07 16.38
C LEU A 244 -5.17 26.17 16.32
N ALA A 245 -4.63 26.61 17.47
CA ALA A 245 -3.52 27.57 17.50
C ALA A 245 -2.27 27.04 16.77
N ALA A 246 -1.93 25.77 16.95
CA ALA A 246 -0.80 25.14 16.27
C ALA A 246 -1.03 25.01 14.76
N LEU A 247 -2.25 24.67 14.32
CA LEU A 247 -2.61 24.63 12.91
C LEU A 247 -2.53 26.03 12.27
N TRP A 248 -3.05 27.05 12.94
CA TRP A 248 -2.94 28.43 12.48
C TRP A 248 -1.47 28.85 12.31
N ALA A 249 -0.63 28.59 13.32
CA ALA A 249 0.81 28.88 13.26
C ALA A 249 1.54 28.11 12.14
N ALA A 250 1.04 26.92 11.75
CA ALA A 250 1.55 26.14 10.63
C ALA A 250 0.99 26.59 9.26
N GLY A 251 0.18 27.64 9.21
CA GLY A 251 -0.35 28.23 7.97
C GLY A 251 -1.66 27.62 7.47
N TYR A 252 -2.41 26.92 8.34
CA TYR A 252 -3.79 26.52 8.03
C TYR A 252 -4.76 27.68 8.30
N ALA A 253 -5.85 27.75 7.54
CA ALA A 253 -6.97 28.62 7.85
C ALA A 253 -7.84 27.96 8.94
N THR A 254 -7.92 28.58 10.12
CA THR A 254 -8.68 28.09 11.29
C THR A 254 -9.77 29.07 11.74
N GLU A 255 -10.13 30.01 10.86
CA GLU A 255 -11.18 31.02 11.06
C GLU A 255 -12.57 30.38 11.27
#